data_AF-A0A8S2VJI4-F1
#
_entry.id   AF-A0A8S2VJI4-F1
#
_cell.length_a   1.000
_cell.length_b   1.000
_cell.length_c   1.000
_cell.angle_alpha   90.00
_cell.angle_beta   90.00
_cell.angle_gamma   90.00
#
_symmetry.space_group_name_H-M   'P 1'
#
loop_
_entity.id
_entity.type
_entity.pdbx_description
1 polymer ?
#
loop_
_entity_poly.entity_id
_entity_poly.type
_entity_poly.pdbx_seq_one_letter_code
_entity_poly.pdbx_strand_id
1 'polypeptide(L)' 'EPKGDILFNEAKFNCSQRSGLVELAECAALCNDSSLDYNDTKKIFEKVGEATETALTVLVEKMNVYNTDKSRLSP' A
#
# COMPACT_ATOMS: atom_id res chain seq x y z
N GLU A 1 -9.12 2.38 -1.12
CA GLU A 1 -7.66 2.14 -1.05
C GLU A 1 -6.87 2.97 -2.07
N PRO A 2 -5.55 3.12 -1.87
CA PRO A 2 -4.64 3.66 -2.88
C PRO A 2 -4.55 2.77 -4.13
N LYS A 3 -4.67 3.39 -5.32
CA LYS A 3 -4.56 2.68 -6.61
C LYS A 3 -3.23 2.95 -7.30
N GLY A 4 -2.74 1.98 -8.06
CA GLY A 4 -1.55 2.10 -8.92
C GLY A 4 -0.77 0.79 -9.03
N ASP A 5 -0.04 0.64 -10.14
CA ASP A 5 0.81 -0.52 -10.37
C ASP A 5 2.23 -0.28 -9.86
N ILE A 6 2.86 -1.33 -9.33
CA ILE A 6 4.31 -1.37 -9.13
C ILE A 6 4.95 -1.79 -10.46
N LEU A 7 5.93 -1.00 -10.92
CA LEU A 7 6.63 -1.25 -12.18
C LEU A 7 8.08 -1.65 -11.91
N PHE A 8 8.59 -2.61 -12.68
CA PHE A 8 10.00 -2.97 -12.75
C PHE A 8 10.38 -3.12 -14.23
N ASN A 9 11.37 -2.35 -14.69
CA ASN A 9 11.70 -2.22 -16.10
C ASN A 9 10.48 -1.88 -16.97
N GLU A 10 9.69 -0.88 -16.52
CA GLU A 10 8.48 -0.38 -17.19
C GLU A 10 7.31 -1.40 -17.31
N ALA A 11 7.51 -2.64 -16.85
CA ALA A 11 6.48 -3.66 -16.81
C ALA A 11 5.87 -3.79 -15.42
N LYS A 12 4.57 -4.10 -15.36
CA LYS A 12 3.88 -4.42 -14.10
C LYS A 12 4.58 -5.58 -13.40
N PHE A 13 4.90 -5.37 -12.14
CA PHE A 13 5.64 -6.31 -11.32
C PHE A 13 4.78 -6.84 -10.19
N ASN A 14 4.78 -8.17 -9.99
CA ASN A 14 4.13 -8.77 -8.84
C ASN A 14 5.11 -8.89 -7.67
N CYS A 15 4.97 -8.02 -6.68
CA CYS A 15 5.84 -8.00 -5.50
C CYS A 15 5.79 -9.29 -4.67
N SER A 16 4.71 -10.08 -4.74
CA SER A 16 4.60 -11.35 -4.03
C SER A 16 5.63 -12.40 -4.47
N GLN A 17 6.25 -12.21 -5.64
CA GLN A 17 7.20 -13.17 -6.21
C GLN A 17 8.60 -13.08 -5.59
N ARG A 18 8.85 -12.09 -4.71
CA ARG A 18 10.16 -11.83 -4.11
C ARG A 18 10.03 -11.76 -2.60
N SER A 19 10.59 -12.74 -1.89
CA SER A 19 10.56 -12.78 -0.42
C SER A 19 11.07 -11.49 0.23
N GLY A 20 12.16 -10.91 -0.28
CA GLY A 20 12.69 -9.65 0.24
C GLY A 20 11.73 -8.45 0.09
N LEU A 21 10.81 -8.46 -0.88
CA LEU A 21 9.77 -7.42 -0.98
C LEU A 21 8.60 -7.68 -0.03
N VAL A 22 8.32 -8.95 0.28
CA VAL A 22 7.35 -9.32 1.32
C VAL A 22 7.84 -8.82 2.68
N GLU A 23 9.09 -9.14 3.04
CA GLU A 23 9.71 -8.70 4.31
C GLU A 23 9.81 -7.17 4.39
N LEU A 24 10.12 -6.49 3.29
CA LEU A 24 10.14 -5.03 3.24
C LEU A 24 8.76 -4.45 3.53
N ALA A 25 7.70 -5.01 2.91
CA ALA A 25 6.33 -4.56 3.13
C ALA A 25 5.86 -4.83 4.55
N GLU A 26 6.22 -5.98 5.14
CA GLU A 26 5.95 -6.30 6.54
C GLU A 26 6.62 -5.31 7.49
N CYS A 27 7.91 -5.00 7.29
CA CYS A 27 8.61 -3.99 8.07
C CYS A 27 7.94 -2.62 7.96
N ALA A 28 7.62 -2.20 6.73
CA ALA A 28 7.01 -0.90 6.46
C ALA A 28 5.58 -0.76 7.00
N ALA A 29 4.87 -1.87 7.22
CA ALA A 29 3.54 -1.90 7.79
C ALA A 29 3.55 -2.02 9.33
N LEU A 30 4.45 -2.83 9.89
CA LEU A 30 4.51 -3.10 11.34
C LEU A 30 5.27 -2.03 12.12
N CYS A 31 6.30 -1.43 11.52
CA CYS A 31 7.09 -0.37 12.13
C CYS A 31 6.61 1.01 11.65
N ASN A 32 5.30 1.25 11.72
CA ASN A 32 4.66 2.44 11.17
C ASN A 32 3.44 2.82 12.01
N ASP A 33 3.47 4.02 12.59
CA ASP A 33 2.39 4.56 13.43
C ASP A 33 1.39 5.43 12.64
N SER A 34 1.66 5.66 11.35
CA SER A 34 0.79 6.43 10.45
C SER A 34 -0.20 5.54 9.71
N SER A 35 -1.23 6.16 9.15
CA SER A 35 -2.27 5.46 8.39
C SER A 35 -2.89 6.33 7.30
N LEU A 36 -3.78 5.72 6.52
CA LEU A 36 -4.59 6.39 5.51
C LEU A 36 -6.04 6.33 5.92
N ASP A 37 -6.69 7.49 5.92
CA ASP A 37 -8.12 7.61 6.17
C ASP A 37 -8.85 8.00 4.89
N TYR A 38 -10.02 7.42 4.64
CA TYR A 38 -10.83 7.81 3.50
C TYR A 38 -11.79 8.93 3.89
N ASN A 39 -11.52 10.14 3.40
CA ASN A 39 -12.43 11.24 3.62
C ASN A 39 -13.63 11.11 2.68
N ASP A 40 -14.74 10.67 3.25
CA ASP A 40 -15.95 10.35 2.50
C ASP A 40 -16.63 11.57 1.85
N THR A 41 -16.41 12.77 2.40
CA THR A 41 -16.95 14.02 1.84
C THR A 41 -16.14 14.49 0.64
N LYS A 42 -14.81 14.44 0.76
CA LYS A 42 -13.88 14.89 -0.29
C LYS A 42 -13.63 13.81 -1.34
N LYS A 43 -13.99 12.56 -1.05
CA LYS A 43 -13.73 11.36 -1.87
C LYS A 43 -12.23 11.15 -2.17
N ILE A 44 -11.38 11.45 -1.19
CA ILE A 44 -9.92 11.28 -1.26
C ILE A 44 -9.38 10.55 -0.04
N PHE A 45 -8.24 9.88 -0.19
CA PHE A 45 -7.48 9.37 0.95
C PHE A 45 -6.64 10.50 1.53
N GLU A 46 -6.77 10.74 2.83
CA GLU A 46 -6.02 11.73 3.59
C GLU A 46 -4.98 11.02 4.47
N LYS A 47 -3.84 11.70 4.66
CA LYS A 47 -2.78 11.21 5.54
C LYS A 47 -3.19 11.37 7.00
N VAL A 48 -2.89 10.38 7.82
CA VAL A 48 -2.96 10.47 9.28
C VAL A 48 -1.58 10.13 9.83
N GLY A 49 -0.93 11.10 10.49
CA GLY A 49 0.45 10.96 10.96
C GLY A 49 1.49 11.62 10.03
N GLU A 50 2.70 11.07 10.03
CA GLU A 50 3.85 11.61 9.28
C GLU A 50 3.72 11.28 7.78
N ALA A 51 4.12 12.23 6.92
CA ALA A 51 4.01 12.07 5.48
C ALA A 51 4.89 10.93 4.92
N THR A 52 6.07 10.71 5.51
CA THR A 52 7.01 9.65 5.13
C THR A 52 6.44 8.26 5.41
N GLU A 53 5.92 8.06 6.61
CA GLU A 53 5.27 6.83 7.05
C GLU A 53 3.95 6.56 6.31
N THR A 54 3.15 7.60 6.05
CA THR A 54 1.94 7.45 5.23
C THR A 54 2.30 6.99 3.81
N ALA A 55 3.40 7.48 3.22
CA ALA A 55 3.85 7.04 1.91
C ALA A 55 4.22 5.55 1.89
N LEU A 56 4.80 5.03 2.99
CA LEU A 56 5.03 3.59 3.15
C LEU A 56 3.72 2.80 3.23
N THR A 57 2.71 3.31 3.94
CA THR A 57 1.36 2.69 3.97
C THR A 57 0.77 2.61 2.55
N VAL A 58 0.86 3.70 1.78
CA VAL A 58 0.43 3.72 0.36
C VAL A 58 1.19 2.69 -0.48
N LEU A 59 2.49 2.55 -0.27
CA LEU A 59 3.33 1.61 -1.01
C LEU A 59 2.92 0.16 -0.73
N VAL A 60 2.77 -0.22 0.55
CA VAL A 60 2.38 -1.57 0.97
C VAL A 60 1.03 -1.97 0.34
N GLU A 61 0.05 -1.06 0.35
CA GLU A 61 -1.26 -1.30 -0.27
C GLU A 61 -1.16 -1.59 -1.77
N LYS A 62 -0.26 -0.91 -2.49
CA LYS A 62 -0.03 -1.12 -3.93
C LYS A 62 0.79 -2.39 -4.21
N MET A 63 1.73 -2.74 -3.34
CA MET A 63 2.54 -3.95 -3.49
C MET A 63 1.70 -5.22 -3.38
N ASN A 64 0.64 -5.22 -2.54
CA ASN A 64 -0.27 -6.34 -2.31
C ASN A 64 0.47 -7.70 -2.24
N VAL A 65 1.49 -7.77 -1.37
CA VAL A 65 2.46 -8.86 -1.35
C VAL A 65 1.85 -10.24 -1.05
N TYR A 66 0.61 -10.29 -0.55
CA TYR A 66 -0.13 -11.52 -0.30
C TYR A 66 -1.16 -11.86 -1.40
N ASN A 67 -1.21 -11.09 -2.49
CA ASN A 67 -2.21 -11.22 -3.57
C ASN A 67 -3.65 -11.27 -3.05
N THR A 68 -3.96 -10.47 -2.02
CA THR A 68 -5.30 -10.41 -1.46
C THR A 68 -6.28 -9.96 -2.54
N ASP A 69 -7.37 -10.70 -2.71
CA ASP A 69 -8.46 -10.28 -3.59
C ASP A 69 -9.24 -9.15 -2.91
N LYS A 70 -9.02 -7.93 -3.43
CA LYS A 70 -9.64 -6.71 -2.90
C LYS A 70 -10.99 -6.39 -3.53
N SER A 71 -11.44 -7.15 -4.54
CA SER A 71 -12.73 -6.92 -5.21
C SER A 71 -13.93 -7.05 -4.26
N ARG A 72 -13.73 -7.73 -3.13
CA ARG A 72 -14.74 -7.99 -2.11
C ARG A 72 -14.67 -7.04 -0.91
N LEU A 73 -13.71 -6.11 -0.90
CA LEU A 73 -13.56 -5.12 0.16
C LEU A 73 -14.35 -3.86 -0.23
N SER A 74 -15.23 -3.41 0.67
CA SER A 74 -15.93 -2.13 0.50
C SER A 74 -14.94 -0.96 0.58
N PRO A 75 -15.18 0.13 -0.20
CA PRO A 75 -14.32 1.32 -0.19
C PRO A 75 -14.15 1.97 1.18
#